data_AF-A0A953UIR3-F1
#
_entry.id   AF-A0A953UIR3-F1
#
_cell.length_a   1.000
_cell.length_b   1.000
_cell.length_c   1.000
_cell.angle_alpha   90.00
_cell.angle_beta   90.00
_cell.angle_gamma   90.00
#
_symmetry.space_group_name_H-M   'P 1'
#
loop_
_entity.id
_entity.type
_entity.pdbx_description
1 polymer ?
#
loop_
_entity_poly.entity_id
_entity_poly.type
_entity_poly.pdbx_seq_one_letter_code
_entity_poly.pdbx_strand_id
1 'polypeptide(L)' 'MIGTLSNSQGVMIKLVALDPYGHWNFKPAAEDMWAFLSRYRRDLATGKLASVRK' A
#
# COMPACT_ATOMS: atom_id res chain seq x y z
N MET A 1 -10.94 -10.58 1.35
CA MET A 1 -9.81 -11.24 0.65
C MET A 1 -8.69 -10.22 0.43
N ILE A 2 -7.43 -10.61 0.66
CA ILE A 2 -6.25 -9.74 0.43
C ILE A 2 -5.28 -10.47 -0.49
N GLY A 3 -4.85 -9.82 -1.56
CA GLY A 3 -3.84 -10.32 -2.48
C GLY A 3 -2.70 -9.31 -2.65
N THR A 4 -1.47 -9.80 -2.79
CA THR A 4 -0.29 -8.96 -3.04
C THR A 4 0.52 -9.48 -4.22
N LEU A 5 0.94 -8.58 -5.10
CA LEU A 5 1.95 -8.82 -6.12
C LEU A 5 3.26 -8.19 -5.65
N SER A 6 4.33 -8.98 -5.57
CA SER A 6 5.64 -8.55 -5.06
C SER A 6 6.77 -8.83 -6.06
N ASN A 7 7.85 -8.08 -5.96
CA ASN A 7 9.12 -8.33 -6.66
C ASN A 7 10.29 -8.33 -5.65
N SER A 8 11.53 -8.41 -6.12
CA SER A 8 12.74 -8.40 -5.27
C SER A 8 12.94 -7.12 -4.46
N GLN A 9 12.18 -6.06 -4.73
CA GLN A 9 12.23 -4.76 -4.05
C GLN A 9 11.05 -4.52 -3.09
N GLY A 10 10.03 -5.39 -3.07
CA GLY A 10 8.89 -5.31 -2.15
C GLY A 10 7.53 -5.54 -2.80
N VAL A 11 6.45 -5.14 -2.13
CA VAL A 11 5.08 -5.25 -2.67
C VAL A 11 4.84 -4.13 -3.68
N MET A 12 4.50 -4.49 -4.91
CA MET A 12 4.14 -3.54 -5.97
C MET A 12 2.66 -3.16 -5.92
N ILE A 13 1.79 -4.16 -5.68
CA ILE A 13 0.34 -3.99 -5.69
C ILE A 13 -0.24 -4.77 -4.51
N LYS A 14 -1.14 -4.13 -3.76
CA LYS A 14 -2.01 -4.77 -2.77
C LYS A 14 -3.46 -4.58 -3.21
N LEU A 15 -4.18 -5.68 -3.39
CA LEU A 15 -5.60 -5.70 -3.72
C LEU A 15 -6.39 -6.10 -2.48
N VAL A 16 -7.39 -5.30 -2.13
CA VAL A 16 -8.27 -5.52 -0.97
C VAL A 16 -9.71 -5.50 -1.45
N ALA A 17 -10.44 -6.58 -1.20
CA ALA A 17 -11.89 -6.58 -1.39
C ALA A 17 -12.55 -5.81 -0.23
N LEU A 18 -13.26 -4.74 -0.55
CA LEU A 18 -14.04 -3.95 0.40
C LEU A 18 -15.49 -4.46 0.38
N ASP A 19 -15.82 -5.35 1.32
CA ASP A 19 -17.14 -5.95 1.48
C ASP A 19 -17.51 -5.93 2.97
N PRO A 20 -18.69 -5.41 3.39
CA PRO A 20 -19.77 -4.82 2.59
C PRO A 20 -19.61 -3.33 2.29
N TYR A 21 -18.54 -2.70 2.77
CA TYR A 21 -18.37 -1.25 2.72
C TYR A 21 -17.73 -0.83 1.39
N GLY A 22 -18.52 -0.79 0.32
CA GLY A 22 -18.08 -0.41 -1.03
C GLY A 22 -17.65 1.06 -1.21
N HIS A 23 -17.53 1.85 -0.12
CA HIS A 23 -17.05 3.23 -0.19
C HIS A 23 -15.56 3.29 0.14
N TRP A 24 -14.74 3.70 -0.83
CA TRP A 24 -13.28 3.83 -0.71
C TRP A 24 -12.81 4.71 0.47
N ASN A 25 -13.63 5.67 0.89
CA ASN A 25 -13.35 6.53 2.04
C ASN A 25 -13.88 5.98 3.40
N PHE A 26 -14.25 4.70 3.46
CA PHE A 26 -14.55 4.04 4.73
C PHE A 26 -13.29 4.03 5.61
N LYS A 27 -13.42 4.53 6.84
CA LYS A 27 -12.26 4.82 7.71
C LYS A 27 -11.26 3.64 7.84
N PRO A 28 -11.69 2.38 8.07
CA PRO A 28 -10.77 1.24 8.08
C PRO A 28 -10.01 1.01 6.76
N ALA A 29 -10.63 1.27 5.61
CA ALA A 29 -9.96 1.15 4.31
C ALA A 29 -8.90 2.24 4.12
N ALA A 30 -9.20 3.47 4.57
CA ALA A 30 -8.25 4.58 4.56
C ALA A 30 -7.05 4.32 5.49
N GLU A 31 -7.29 3.75 6.67
CA GLU A 31 -6.23 3.35 7.61
C GLU A 31 -5.34 2.24 7.04
N ASP A 32 -5.91 1.22 6.40
CA ASP A 32 -5.14 0.15 5.75
C ASP A 32 -4.30 0.67 4.58
N MET A 33 -4.88 1.54 3.75
CA MET A 33 -4.17 2.22 2.66
C MET A 33 -3.00 3.05 3.20
N TRP A 34 -3.22 3.85 4.25
CA TRP A 34 -2.16 4.64 4.88
C TRP A 34 -1.07 3.76 5.50
N ALA A 35 -1.44 2.71 6.21
CA ALA A 35 -0.50 1.77 6.82
C ALA A 35 0.34 1.02 5.77
N PHE A 36 -0.19 0.78 4.57
CA PHE A 36 0.55 0.23 3.45
C PHE A 36 1.49 1.28 2.82
N LEU A 37 0.97 2.44 2.44
CA LEU A 37 1.74 3.48 1.75
C LEU A 37 2.86 4.07 2.61
N SER A 38 2.67 4.18 3.93
CA SER A 38 3.68 4.67 4.88
C SER A 38 4.95 3.81 4.96
N ARG A 39 4.93 2.60 4.40
CA ARG A 39 6.10 1.72 4.29
C ARG A 39 6.99 2.05 3.10
N TYR A 40 6.62 3.05 2.29
CA TYR A 40 7.35 3.41 1.09
C TYR A 40 7.68 4.90 1.10
N ARG A 41 8.88 5.23 0.63
CA ARG A 41 9.32 6.60 0.39
C ARG A 41 9.92 6.70 -1.00
N ARG A 42 9.66 7.82 -1.68
CA ARG A 42 10.33 8.15 -2.93
C ARG A 42 11.66 8.84 -2.65
N ASP A 43 12.72 8.36 -3.26
CA ASP A 43 13.97 9.12 -3.40
C ASP A 43 13.74 10.25 -4.40
N LEU A 44 13.94 11.50 -3.97
CA LEU A 44 13.68 12.69 -4.80
C LEU A 44 14.80 12.95 -5.83
N ALA A 45 16.01 12.43 -5.60
CA ALA A 45 17.13 12.58 -6.52
C ALA A 45 17.06 11.54 -7.66
N THR A 46 16.66 10.30 -7.34
CA THR A 46 16.64 9.20 -8.31
C THR A 46 15.24 8.81 -8.81
N GLY A 47 14.18 9.28 -8.16
CA GLY A 47 12.79 8.93 -8.45
C GLY A 47 12.39 7.51 -8.04
N LYS A 48 13.32 6.72 -7.49
CA LYS A 48 13.09 5.32 -7.09
C LYS A 48 12.22 5.25 -5.83
N LEU A 49 11.38 4.23 -5.77
CA LEU A 49 10.60 3.89 -4.58
C LEU A 49 11.44 2.98 -3.68
N ALA A 50 11.61 3.36 -2.42
CA ALA A 50 12.32 2.57 -1.42
C ALA A 50 11.36 2.14 -0.31
N SER A 51 11.49 0.90 0.16
CA SER A 51 10.80 0.47 1.38
C SER A 51 11.47 1.10 2.60
N VAL A 52 10.67 1.66 3.49
CA VAL A 52 11.08 2.17 4.79
C VAL A 52 10.84 1.04 5.78
N ARG A 53 11.91 0.39 6.26
CA ARG A 53 11.78 -0.57 7.37
C ARG A 53 11.29 0.21 8.59
N LYS A 54 10.22 -0.27 9.22
CA LYS A 54 9.95 -0.01 10.64
C LYS A 54 10.67 -1.07 11.45
#